data_AF-A0A2M7KZ72-F1
#
_entry.id   AF-A0A2M7KZ72-F1
#
_cell.length_a   1.000
_cell.length_b   1.000
_cell.length_c   1.000
_cell.angle_alpha   90.00
_cell.angle_beta   90.00
_cell.angle_gamma   90.00
#
_symmetry.space_group_name_H-M   'P 1'
#
loop_
_entity.id
_entity.type
_entity.pdbx_description
1 polymer ?
#
loop_
_entity_poly.entity_id
_entity_poly.type
_entity_poly.pdbx_seq_one_letter_code
_entity_poly.pdbx_strand_id
1 'polypeptide(L)' 'MDWADTPRAERYHVYKQLVGTDADFVLAATVYDSDATLADLPSGAAVRVKVTAVNEAGESQPSGAQEVAVG' A
#
# COMPACT_ATOMS: atom_id res chain seq x y z
N MET A 1 7.81 -4.64 -0.15
CA MET A 1 7.97 -3.50 -1.08
C MET A 1 8.55 -2.36 -0.28
N ASP A 2 9.32 -1.49 -0.93
CA ASP A 2 10.01 -0.37 -0.30
C ASP A 2 9.68 0.92 -1.08
N TRP A 3 9.62 2.05 -0.40
CA TRP A 3 9.38 3.37 -0.99
C TRP A 3 10.22 4.45 -0.31
N ALA A 4 10.35 5.59 -0.99
CA ALA A 4 11.08 6.72 -0.43
C ALA A 4 10.32 7.32 0.77
N ASP A 5 11.06 7.63 1.83
CA ASP A 5 10.51 8.30 3.00
C ASP A 5 9.86 9.65 2.64
N THR A 6 8.70 9.88 3.22
CA THR A 6 7.96 11.14 3.07
C THR A 6 8.23 12.05 4.27
N PRO A 7 8.74 13.27 4.05
CA PRO A 7 9.00 14.20 5.15
C PRO A 7 7.75 14.42 6.01
N ARG A 8 7.93 14.32 7.34
CA ARG A 8 6.88 14.47 8.36
C ARG A 8 5.83 13.35 8.36
N ALA A 9 6.05 12.24 7.67
CA ALA A 9 5.25 11.05 7.91
C ALA A 9 5.61 10.47 9.29
N GLU A 10 4.59 10.08 10.06
CA GLU A 10 4.75 9.32 11.30
C GLU A 10 4.49 7.83 11.07
N ARG A 11 3.70 7.53 10.04
CA ARG A 11 3.35 6.18 9.58
C ARG A 11 2.83 6.24 8.15
N TYR A 12 2.66 5.07 7.56
CA TYR A 12 2.10 4.89 6.23
C TYR A 12 0.93 3.93 6.27
N HIS A 13 -0.09 4.21 5.46
CA HIS A 13 -1.11 3.22 5.13
C HIS A 13 -0.78 2.61 3.77
N VAL A 14 -0.76 1.28 3.72
CA VAL A 14 -0.57 0.52 2.48
C VAL A 14 -1.92 -0.05 2.09
N TYR A 15 -2.39 0.32 0.91
CA TYR A 15 -3.64 -0.17 0.36
C TYR A 15 -3.36 -1.13 -0.78
N LYS A 16 -4.14 -2.21 -0.88
CA LYS A 16 -4.08 -3.17 -1.98
C LYS A 16 -5.41 -3.29 -2.71
N GLN A 17 -5.37 -3.74 -3.96
CA GLN A 17 -6.52 -4.21 -4.72
C GLN A 17 -6.11 -5.47 -5.48
N LEU A 18 -6.74 -6.61 -5.16
CA LEU A 18 -6.67 -7.81 -5.98
C LEU A 18 -7.47 -7.59 -7.28
N VAL A 19 -6.79 -7.52 -8.42
CA VAL A 19 -7.42 -7.24 -9.71
C VAL A 19 -8.42 -8.34 -10.06
N GLY A 20 -9.67 -7.96 -10.31
CA GLY A 20 -10.76 -8.87 -10.62
C GLY A 20 -11.47 -9.48 -9.40
N THR A 21 -10.96 -9.24 -8.19
CA THR A 21 -11.57 -9.70 -6.92
C THR A 21 -12.09 -8.52 -6.10
N ASP A 22 -11.24 -7.52 -5.86
CA ASP A 22 -11.58 -6.38 -5.03
C ASP A 22 -12.21 -5.28 -5.90
N ALA A 23 -13.38 -4.78 -5.48
CA ALA A 23 -14.06 -3.68 -6.17
C ALA A 23 -13.23 -2.38 -6.13
N ASP A 24 -12.55 -2.13 -5.01
CA ASP A 24 -11.74 -0.94 -4.74
C ASP A 24 -10.48 -1.29 -3.92
N PHE A 25 -9.59 -0.31 -3.75
CA PHE A 25 -8.46 -0.43 -2.84
C PHE A 25 -8.91 -0.57 -1.38
N VAL A 26 -8.38 -1.57 -0.68
CA VAL A 26 -8.62 -1.84 0.74
C VAL A 26 -7.34 -1.62 1.55
N LEU A 27 -7.48 -1.14 2.79
CA LEU A 27 -6.33 -0.98 3.70
C LEU A 27 -5.76 -2.36 4.03
N ALA A 28 -4.51 -2.58 3.67
CA ALA A 28 -3.82 -3.85 3.86
C ALA A 28 -2.90 -3.81 5.09
N ALA A 29 -2.23 -2.68 5.34
CA ALA A 29 -1.34 -2.52 6.48
C ALA A 29 -1.22 -1.06 6.93
N THR A 30 -0.87 -0.88 8.20
CA THR A 30 -0.32 0.37 8.74
C THR A 30 1.08 0.08 9.25
N VAL A 31 2.08 0.77 8.72
CA VAL A 31 3.50 0.57 9.05
C VAL A 31 4.14 1.89 9.45
N TYR A 32 5.20 1.83 10.25
CA TYR A 32 5.91 3.02 10.73
C TYR A 32 7.21 3.28 9.94
N ASP A 33 7.72 2.27 9.26
CA ASP A 33 8.85 2.35 8.35
C ASP A 33 8.38 2.48 6.89
N SER A 34 9.27 2.86 5.98
CA SER A 34 8.99 3.07 4.55
C SER A 34 8.92 1.79 3.72
N ASP A 35 8.61 0.66 4.37
CA ASP A 35 8.47 -0.63 3.73
C ASP A 35 7.31 -1.43 4.32
N ALA A 36 6.82 -2.38 3.53
CA ALA A 36 5.81 -3.33 3.99
C ALA A 36 5.90 -4.67 3.28
N THR A 37 5.57 -5.72 4.01
CA THR A 37 5.35 -7.06 3.47
C THR A 37 3.86 -7.37 3.47
N LEU A 38 3.29 -7.62 2.28
CA LEU A 38 1.92 -8.09 2.14
C LEU A 38 1.92 -9.61 2.03
N ALA A 39 1.38 -10.29 3.03
CA ALA A 39 1.26 -11.75 3.09
C ALA A 39 -0.09 -12.23 2.55
N ASP A 40 -0.21 -13.56 2.42
CA ASP A 40 -1.45 -14.27 2.05
C ASP A 40 -2.10 -13.78 0.76
N LEU A 41 -1.28 -13.34 -0.20
CA LEU A 41 -1.73 -13.03 -1.54
C LEU A 41 -1.88 -14.34 -2.34
N PRO A 42 -3.01 -14.56 -3.03
CA PRO A 42 -3.16 -15.72 -3.88
C PRO A 42 -2.08 -15.77 -4.96
N SER A 43 -1.43 -16.92 -5.13
CA SER A 43 -0.45 -17.11 -6.21
C SER A 43 -1.11 -16.90 -7.58
N GLY A 44 -0.40 -16.24 -8.48
CA GLY A 44 -0.90 -15.86 -9.80
C GLY A 44 -1.84 -14.65 -9.81
N ALA A 45 -2.14 -14.04 -8.65
CA ALA A 45 -2.96 -12.83 -8.62
C ALA A 45 -2.17 -11.60 -9.10
N ALA A 46 -2.84 -10.72 -9.82
CA ALA A 46 -2.37 -9.36 -10.07
C ALA A 46 -2.88 -8.46 -8.93
N VAL A 47 -1.96 -7.74 -8.30
CA VAL A 47 -2.27 -6.87 -7.15
C VAL A 47 -1.82 -5.45 -7.45
N ARG A 48 -2.70 -4.48 -7.26
CA ARG A 48 -2.34 -3.06 -7.27
C ARG A 48 -2.12 -2.57 -5.86
N VAL A 49 -1.07 -1.78 -5.65
CA VAL A 49 -0.73 -1.24 -4.34
C VAL A 49 -0.53 0.27 -4.43
N LYS A 50 -1.02 1.00 -3.44
CA LYS A 50 -0.77 2.44 -3.26
C LYS A 50 -0.48 2.73 -1.79
N VAL A 51 0.27 3.79 -1.53
CA VAL A 51 0.68 4.21 -0.18
C VAL A 51 0.27 5.63 0.08
N THR A 52 -0.17 5.93 1.29
CA THR A 52 -0.35 7.29 1.80
C THR A 52 0.56 7.52 3.00
N ALA A 53 1.02 8.75 3.19
CA ALA A 53 1.70 9.18 4.39
C ALA A 53 0.69 9.76 5.38
N VAL A 54 0.90 9.51 6.68
CA VAL A 54 -0.01 9.97 7.74
C VAL A 54 0.78 10.63 8.87
N ASN A 55 0.26 11.75 9.36
CA ASN A 55 0.68 12.40 10.59
C ASN A 55 -0.52 13.07 11.30
N GLU A 56 -0.27 13.87 12.33
CA GLU A 56 -1.32 14.59 13.07
C GLU A 56 -2.21 15.50 12.19
N ALA A 57 -1.71 15.99 11.05
CA ALA A 57 -2.50 16.82 10.14
C ALA A 57 -3.46 16.00 9.26
N GLY A 58 -3.32 14.68 9.24
CA GLY A 58 -4.16 13.74 8.50
C GLY A 58 -3.38 12.89 7.50
N GLU A 59 -4.12 12.33 6.56
CA GLU A 59 -3.64 11.42 5.54
C GLU A 59 -3.43 12.15 4.20
N SER A 60 -2.30 11.86 3.54
CA SER A 60 -1.96 12.47 2.25
C SER A 60 -2.82 11.96 1.10
N GLN A 61 -2.66 12.57 -0.08
CA GLN A 61 -3.04 11.91 -1.33
C GLN A 61 -2.25 10.60 -1.50
N PRO A 62 -2.83 9.56 -2.12
CA PRO A 62 -2.12 8.32 -2.37
C PRO A 62 -1.01 8.51 -3.42
N SER A 63 0.01 7.67 -3.33
CA SER A 63 0.96 7.44 -4.42
C SER A 63 0.24 6.99 -5.69
N GLY A 64 0.97 7.03 -6.82
CA GLY A 64 0.57 6.24 -7.97
C GLY A 64 0.42 4.76 -7.59
N ALA A 65 -0.58 4.09 -8.15
CA ALA A 65 -0.75 2.66 -7.95
C ALA A 65 0.30 1.89 -8.74
N GLN A 66 0.96 0.94 -8.09
CA GLN A 66 1.90 0.01 -8.73
C GLN A 66 1.26 -1.36 -8.82
N GLU A 67 1.32 -1.99 -10.00
CA GLU A 67 0.84 -3.36 -10.21
C GLU A 67 1.99 -4.36 -9.99
N VAL A 68 1.72 -5.38 -9.18
CA VAL A 68 2.66 -6.42 -8.79
C VAL A 68 2.03 -7.78 -9.09
N ALA A 69 2.75 -8.62 -9.82
CA ALA A 69 2.36 -10.01 -10.04
C ALA A 69 2.86 -10.87 -8.88
N VAL A 70 1.97 -11.69 -8.31
CA VAL A 70 2.32 -12.66 -7.27
C VAL A 70 2.74 -13.96 -7.94
N GLY A 71 4.02 -14.32 -7.81
CA GLY A 71 4.60 -15.55 -8.35
C GLY A 71 4.31 -16.79 -7.53
#